data_AF-A0A1J4JE89-F1
#
_entry.id   AF-A0A1J4JE89-F1
#
_cell.length_a   1.000
_cell.length_b   1.000
_cell.length_c   1.000
_cell.angle_alpha   90.00
_cell.angle_beta   90.00
_cell.angle_gamma   90.00
#
_symmetry.space_group_name_H-M   'P 1'
#
loop_
_entity.id
_entity.type
_entity.pdbx_description
1 polymer ?
#
loop_
_entity_poly.entity_id
_entity_poly.type
_entity_poly.pdbx_seq_one_letter_code
_entity_poly.pdbx_strand_id
1 'polypeptide(L)'
;MLWIFTLIGEILFGIELTSFILANRIDFYVMCAIGSIIGLGISTIIFFGCSAILGMSSFHVLVHTIGISSVAYLLIMRKVIKKINLVGKPTKKHFIFFLVSIIFSFFFIPNNYLPKSHVFQANISLDMSEEISIINSFYHGVNSGLMNIFKIRHPSCYQCVCRSRWITALNSAILKLGYSPEKVSITVPSMIMIFSFCFIFLNLSHLFLDSVFGSVISLFLFFFTGGYGFTSLLYKNVRKNKNLDFIYDNGFRQSNWYHPIYYYYLSSRPSQFSLCIVSSIFYLLASTHQSYFHQKSESDGKMNEIINRKSKNRQNNRPLMTIIGVLLGLLPGNQIQVFLAILVYLLIFSINEFPFRFPRKQKEKLIEFFLLGVAFSLTSILQFLQYFPRQTNLNILVKKTIFKSLIEKGSFFPMLTFCLKHLDSFHCLHLLYHGQSLI
;
A
#
# COMPACT_ATOMS: atom_id res chain seq x y z
N MET A 1 14.37 22.69 13.59
CA MET A 1 13.54 21.47 13.43
C MET A 1 13.16 21.32 11.95
N LEU A 2 14.12 21.00 11.09
CA LEU A 2 13.91 20.98 9.63
C LEU A 2 12.91 19.88 9.22
N TRP A 3 12.95 18.73 9.90
CA TRP A 3 12.10 17.58 9.63
C TRP A 3 10.59 17.87 9.62
N ILE A 4 10.11 18.82 10.45
CA ILE A 4 8.68 19.19 10.48
C ILE A 4 8.28 19.84 9.16
N PHE A 5 9.10 20.80 8.69
CA PHE A 5 8.87 21.49 7.42
C PHE A 5 9.01 20.52 6.25
N THR A 6 9.97 19.60 6.31
CA THR A 6 10.10 18.53 5.31
C THR A 6 8.82 17.71 5.24
N LEU A 7 8.35 17.16 6.36
CA LEU A 7 7.16 16.32 6.40
C LEU A 7 5.89 17.05 5.94
N ILE A 8 5.69 18.31 6.38
CA ILE A 8 4.56 19.13 5.94
C ILE A 8 4.67 19.39 4.43
N GLY A 9 5.86 19.71 3.93
CA GLY A 9 6.14 19.91 2.51
C GLY A 9 5.83 18.66 1.68
N GLU A 10 6.20 17.47 2.17
CA GLU A 10 5.90 16.19 1.54
C GLU A 10 4.39 15.94 1.44
N ILE A 11 3.66 16.14 2.54
CA ILE A 11 2.21 15.97 2.59
C ILE A 11 1.54 16.97 1.64
N LEU A 12 1.85 18.26 1.73
CA LEU A 12 1.26 19.29 0.88
C LEU A 12 1.55 19.06 -0.60
N PHE A 13 2.80 18.70 -0.94
CA PHE A 13 3.18 18.33 -2.30
C PHE A 13 2.32 17.19 -2.84
N GLY A 14 2.13 16.13 -2.06
CA GLY A 14 1.29 15.00 -2.46
C GLY A 14 -0.20 15.31 -2.57
N ILE A 15 -0.75 16.12 -1.65
CA ILE A 15 -2.15 16.59 -1.70
C ILE A 15 -2.39 17.43 -2.95
N GLU A 16 -1.48 18.35 -3.27
CA GLU A 16 -1.66 19.23 -4.42
C GLU A 16 -1.41 18.51 -5.74
N LEU A 17 -0.46 17.56 -5.79
CA LEU A 17 -0.26 16.69 -6.95
C LEU A 17 -1.51 15.84 -7.23
N THR A 18 -2.08 15.22 -6.20
CA THR A 18 -3.32 14.42 -6.34
C THR A 18 -4.52 15.29 -6.67
N SER A 19 -4.68 16.44 -6.02
CA SER A 19 -5.73 17.42 -6.30
C SER A 19 -5.65 17.94 -7.74
N PHE A 20 -4.43 18.13 -8.27
CA PHE A 20 -4.21 18.58 -9.64
C PHE A 20 -4.65 17.53 -10.67
N ILE A 21 -4.38 16.25 -10.39
CA ILE A 21 -4.71 15.16 -11.31
C ILE A 21 -6.18 14.74 -11.19
N LEU A 22 -6.70 14.56 -9.97
CA LEU A 22 -8.04 14.00 -9.69
C LEU A 22 -9.14 15.07 -9.56
N ALA A 23 -8.87 16.34 -9.88
CA ALA A 23 -9.77 17.47 -9.64
C ALA A 23 -11.26 17.14 -9.88
N ASN A 24 -12.11 17.38 -8.87
CA ASN A 24 -13.56 17.16 -8.87
C ASN A 24 -14.03 15.71 -9.07
N ARG A 25 -13.15 14.70 -9.08
CA ARG A 25 -13.54 13.28 -9.24
C ARG A 25 -13.81 12.59 -7.90
N ILE A 26 -13.11 13.01 -6.87
CA ILE A 26 -13.07 12.35 -5.56
C ILE A 26 -13.22 13.42 -4.48
N ASP A 27 -13.80 13.04 -3.35
CA ASP A 27 -13.91 13.89 -2.17
C ASP A 27 -12.53 14.40 -1.72
N PHE A 28 -12.43 15.71 -1.47
CA PHE A 28 -11.18 16.37 -1.07
C PHE A 28 -10.48 15.69 0.11
N TYR A 29 -11.24 15.27 1.11
CA TYR A 29 -10.68 14.60 2.30
C TYR A 29 -10.04 13.25 1.97
N VAL A 30 -10.62 12.48 1.05
CA VAL A 30 -10.02 11.21 0.61
C VAL A 30 -8.79 11.49 -0.26
N MET A 31 -8.85 12.53 -1.11
CA MET A 31 -7.67 12.99 -1.84
C MET A 31 -6.54 13.40 -0.90
N CYS A 32 -6.82 14.02 0.26
CA CYS A 32 -5.80 14.35 1.24
C CYS A 32 -5.10 13.11 1.79
N ALA A 33 -5.86 12.06 2.11
CA ALA A 33 -5.32 10.81 2.63
C ALA A 33 -4.49 10.03 1.58
N ILE A 34 -4.93 9.99 0.32
CA ILE A 34 -4.16 9.39 -0.79
C ILE A 34 -2.92 10.26 -1.09
N GLY A 35 -3.11 11.57 -1.11
CA GLY A 35 -2.09 12.57 -1.38
C GLY A 35 -0.94 12.52 -0.39
N SER A 36 -1.20 12.39 0.91
CA SER A 36 -0.11 12.29 1.90
C SER A 36 0.83 11.11 1.63
N ILE A 37 0.29 9.95 1.23
CA ILE A 37 1.07 8.73 0.94
C ILE A 37 1.87 8.88 -0.36
N ILE A 38 1.25 9.43 -1.40
CA ILE A 38 1.93 9.74 -2.65
C ILE A 38 3.05 10.76 -2.42
N GLY A 39 2.78 11.77 -1.59
CA GLY A 39 3.75 12.79 -1.18
C GLY A 39 4.98 12.19 -0.52
N LEU A 40 4.81 11.38 0.53
CA LEU A 40 5.90 10.66 1.20
C LEU A 40 6.69 9.78 0.22
N GLY A 41 6.00 9.00 -0.62
CA GLY A 41 6.64 8.08 -1.58
C GLY A 41 7.44 8.80 -2.65
N ILE A 42 6.79 9.68 -3.43
CA ILE A 42 7.43 10.40 -4.54
C ILE A 42 8.53 11.33 -4.03
N SER A 43 8.30 12.06 -2.94
CA SER A 43 9.32 12.90 -2.32
C SER A 43 10.59 12.10 -2.01
N THR A 44 10.43 10.92 -1.40
CA THR A 44 11.54 10.05 -1.04
C THR A 44 12.29 9.54 -2.28
N ILE A 45 11.58 9.22 -3.36
CA ILE A 45 12.18 8.81 -4.63
C ILE A 45 12.95 9.97 -5.30
N ILE A 46 12.38 11.18 -5.28
CA ILE A 46 13.06 12.39 -5.79
C ILE A 46 14.33 12.65 -4.99
N PHE A 47 14.24 12.62 -3.66
CA PHE A 47 15.40 12.77 -2.78
C PHE A 47 16.46 11.72 -3.10
N PHE A 48 16.08 10.45 -3.23
CA PHE A 48 17.00 9.37 -3.61
C PHE A 48 17.74 9.66 -4.94
N GLY A 49 17.02 10.12 -5.96
CA GLY A 49 17.61 10.46 -7.25
C GLY A 49 18.59 11.64 -7.15
N CYS A 50 18.22 12.70 -6.42
CA CYS A 50 19.07 13.87 -6.21
C CYS A 50 20.28 13.60 -5.30
N SER A 51 20.23 12.57 -4.44
CA SER A 51 21.34 12.18 -3.57
C SER A 51 22.58 11.69 -4.32
N ALA A 52 22.46 11.38 -5.62
CA ALA A 52 23.63 11.09 -6.46
C ALA A 52 24.52 12.33 -6.68
N ILE A 53 23.95 13.53 -6.56
CA ILE A 53 24.65 14.81 -6.79
C ILE A 53 24.91 15.52 -5.46
N LEU A 54 23.87 15.64 -4.62
CA LEU A 54 23.91 16.43 -3.38
C LEU A 54 24.35 15.62 -2.15
N GLY A 55 24.39 14.30 -2.28
CA GLY A 55 24.68 13.37 -1.19
C GLY A 55 23.60 13.32 -0.09
N MET A 56 23.77 12.41 0.86
CA MET A 56 22.93 12.30 2.06
C MET A 56 23.34 13.32 3.12
N SER A 57 22.94 14.59 2.95
CA SER A 57 23.33 15.70 3.84
C SER A 57 22.13 16.53 4.30
N SER A 58 22.26 17.24 5.42
CA SER A 58 21.22 18.18 5.88
C SER A 58 21.03 19.36 4.91
N PHE A 59 22.06 19.75 4.15
CA PHE A 59 21.95 20.73 3.07
C PHE A 59 21.01 20.21 1.96
N HIS A 60 21.16 18.95 1.56
CA HIS A 60 20.25 18.34 0.60
C HIS A 60 18.80 18.30 1.12
N VAL A 61 18.58 17.97 2.41
CA VAL A 61 17.23 18.03 3.01
C VAL A 61 16.63 19.43 2.94
N LEU A 62 17.44 20.47 3.15
CA LEU A 62 16.99 21.86 3.05
C LEU A 62 16.58 22.21 1.61
N VAL A 63 17.44 21.93 0.62
CA VAL A 63 17.17 22.16 -0.81
C VAL A 63 15.91 21.40 -1.24
N HIS A 64 15.81 20.14 -0.84
CA HIS A 64 14.66 19.28 -1.12
C HIS A 64 13.37 19.83 -0.53
N THR A 65 13.39 20.23 0.74
CA THR A 65 12.23 20.82 1.44
C THR A 65 11.74 22.09 0.74
N ILE A 66 12.67 22.97 0.34
CA ILE A 66 12.35 24.18 -0.42
C ILE A 66 11.77 23.81 -1.79
N GLY A 67 12.38 22.86 -2.49
CA GLY A 67 11.95 22.39 -3.81
C GLY A 67 10.52 21.85 -3.81
N ILE A 68 10.21 20.87 -2.95
CA ILE A 68 8.87 20.26 -2.86
C ILE A 68 7.81 21.29 -2.42
N SER A 69 8.15 22.17 -1.47
CA SER A 69 7.24 23.23 -1.00
C SER A 69 6.96 24.26 -2.09
N SER A 70 7.98 24.62 -2.88
CA SER A 70 7.83 25.52 -4.03
C SER A 70 6.92 24.93 -5.10
N VAL A 71 7.09 23.65 -5.44
CA VAL A 71 6.20 22.95 -6.39
C VAL A 71 4.77 22.88 -5.86
N ALA A 72 4.58 22.54 -4.57
CA ALA A 72 3.27 22.53 -3.94
C ALA A 72 2.60 23.92 -4.02
N TYR A 73 3.34 24.98 -3.70
CA TYR A 73 2.87 26.36 -3.80
C TYR A 73 2.45 26.75 -5.22
N LEU A 74 3.25 26.40 -6.24
CA LEU A 74 2.91 26.66 -7.65
C LEU A 74 1.62 25.95 -8.07
N LEU A 75 1.40 24.72 -7.61
CA LEU A 75 0.16 23.97 -7.86
C LEU A 75 -1.05 24.63 -7.19
N ILE A 76 -0.90 25.08 -5.94
CA ILE A 76 -1.93 25.85 -5.20
C ILE A 76 -2.27 27.13 -5.96
N MET A 77 -1.26 27.92 -6.35
CA MET A 77 -1.48 29.18 -7.06
C MET A 77 -2.21 28.97 -8.38
N ARG A 78 -1.85 27.93 -9.13
CA ARG A 78 -2.56 27.56 -10.37
C ARG A 78 -4.03 27.21 -10.11
N LYS A 79 -4.32 26.51 -9.02
CA LYS A 79 -5.68 26.15 -8.59
C LYS A 79 -6.50 27.38 -8.17
N VAL A 80 -5.89 28.29 -7.41
CA VAL A 80 -6.49 29.57 -6.99
C VAL A 80 -6.82 30.44 -8.20
N ILE A 81 -5.87 30.61 -9.14
CA ILE A 81 -6.08 31.39 -10.38
C ILE A 81 -7.25 30.82 -11.20
N LYS A 82 -7.37 29.49 -11.26
CA LYS A 82 -8.47 28.81 -11.96
C LYS A 82 -9.80 28.79 -11.16
N LYS A 83 -9.84 29.38 -9.97
CA LYS A 83 -11.01 29.40 -9.06
C LYS A 83 -11.63 28.01 -8.85
N ILE A 84 -10.79 26.98 -8.78
CA ILE A 84 -11.29 25.60 -8.61
C ILE A 84 -11.63 25.40 -7.13
N ASN A 85 -12.89 25.64 -6.77
CA ASN A 85 -13.41 25.36 -5.43
C ASN A 85 -13.53 23.85 -5.22
N LEU A 86 -12.43 23.23 -4.78
CA LEU A 86 -12.36 21.79 -4.52
C LEU A 86 -12.79 21.42 -3.10
N VAL A 87 -12.79 22.38 -2.17
CA VAL A 87 -13.09 22.08 -0.77
C VAL A 87 -14.60 22.18 -0.55
N GLY A 88 -15.27 21.02 -0.68
CA GLY A 88 -16.64 20.86 -0.19
C GLY A 88 -16.69 20.93 1.34
N LYS A 89 -17.85 21.29 1.90
CA LYS A 89 -18.05 21.27 3.36
C LYS A 89 -17.91 19.84 3.88
N PRO A 90 -17.26 19.62 5.04
CA PRO A 90 -17.14 18.29 5.62
C PRO A 90 -18.53 17.79 6.00
N THR A 91 -18.86 16.57 5.56
CA THR A 91 -20.08 15.88 5.98
C THR A 91 -19.87 15.23 7.34
N LYS A 92 -20.94 14.89 8.06
CA LYS A 92 -20.85 14.18 9.36
C LYS A 92 -20.05 12.87 9.24
N LYS A 93 -20.19 12.13 8.14
CA LYS A 93 -19.40 10.90 7.88
C LYS A 93 -17.90 11.18 7.83
N HIS A 94 -17.47 12.27 7.18
CA HIS A 94 -16.05 12.62 7.09
C HIS A 94 -15.47 12.91 8.48
N PHE A 95 -16.22 13.60 9.34
CA PHE A 95 -15.78 13.87 10.71
C PHE A 95 -15.64 12.59 11.54
N ILE A 96 -16.62 11.68 11.48
CA ILE A 96 -16.57 10.40 12.19
C ILE A 96 -15.39 9.57 11.69
N PHE A 97 -15.21 9.43 10.38
CA PHE A 97 -14.11 8.66 9.80
C PHE A 97 -12.75 9.27 10.16
N PHE A 98 -12.63 10.59 10.16
CA PHE A 98 -11.41 11.29 10.56
C PHE A 98 -11.06 10.99 12.03
N LEU A 99 -12.04 11.11 12.94
CA LEU A 99 -11.85 10.85 14.36
C LEU A 99 -11.44 9.40 14.63
N VAL A 100 -12.13 8.44 14.02
CA VAL A 100 -11.81 7.01 14.14
C VAL A 100 -10.40 6.73 13.64
N SER A 101 -10.01 7.27 12.48
CA SER A 101 -8.65 7.09 11.94
C SER A 101 -7.56 7.68 12.84
N ILE A 102 -7.81 8.81 13.50
CA ILE A 102 -6.90 9.38 14.51
C ILE A 102 -6.79 8.44 15.71
N ILE A 103 -7.91 8.01 16.29
CA ILE A 103 -7.89 7.13 17.46
C ILE A 103 -7.11 5.85 17.17
N PHE A 104 -7.36 5.22 16.02
CA PHE A 104 -6.64 4.01 15.61
C PHE A 104 -5.13 4.27 15.42
N SER A 105 -4.73 5.36 14.75
CA SER A 105 -3.31 5.64 14.53
C SER A 105 -2.56 5.95 15.84
N PHE A 106 -3.16 6.71 16.75
CA PHE A 106 -2.61 6.98 18.08
C PHE A 106 -2.61 5.76 19.01
N PHE A 107 -3.57 4.85 18.85
CA PHE A 107 -3.61 3.62 19.63
C PHE A 107 -2.58 2.59 19.16
N PHE A 108 -2.44 2.37 17.86
CA PHE A 108 -1.56 1.33 17.35
C PHE A 108 -0.09 1.74 17.28
N ILE A 109 0.22 2.94 16.79
CA ILE A 109 1.61 3.24 16.39
C ILE A 109 2.52 3.56 17.59
N PRO A 110 2.20 4.54 18.47
CA PRO A 110 3.01 4.82 19.65
C PRO A 110 3.23 3.60 20.55
N ASN A 111 2.19 2.80 20.79
CA ASN A 111 2.28 1.65 21.69
C ASN A 111 3.26 0.56 21.22
N ASN A 112 3.55 0.48 19.91
CA ASN A 112 4.44 -0.54 19.35
C ASN A 112 5.84 0.00 19.01
N TYR A 113 5.97 1.28 18.63
CA TYR A 113 7.28 1.87 18.33
C TYR A 113 7.93 2.61 19.51
N LEU A 114 7.18 2.89 20.58
CA LEU A 114 7.70 3.47 21.82
C LEU A 114 7.58 2.43 22.95
N PRO A 115 8.41 1.37 22.94
CA PRO A 115 8.35 0.38 23.99
C PRO A 115 8.61 1.03 25.35
N LYS A 116 7.81 0.65 26.34
CA LYS A 116 8.06 0.99 27.74
C LYS A 116 9.42 0.40 28.14
N SER A 117 10.13 1.07 29.04
CA SER A 117 11.32 0.49 29.65
C SER A 117 10.98 -0.91 30.16
N HIS A 118 11.81 -1.89 29.84
CA HIS A 118 11.67 -3.31 30.24
C HIS A 118 10.64 -4.16 29.49
N VAL A 119 9.91 -3.64 28.49
CA VAL A 119 9.01 -4.45 27.65
C VAL A 119 9.57 -4.53 26.24
N PHE A 120 10.18 -5.66 25.88
CA PHE A 120 10.68 -5.92 24.54
C PHE A 120 9.73 -6.87 23.81
N GLN A 121 9.09 -6.39 22.75
CA GLN A 121 8.29 -7.25 21.88
C GLN A 121 9.21 -8.02 20.94
N ALA A 122 9.59 -9.23 21.34
CA ALA A 122 10.49 -10.10 20.57
C ALA A 122 10.04 -10.27 19.11
N ASN A 123 8.72 -10.28 18.88
CA ASN A 123 8.10 -10.47 17.57
C ASN A 123 8.34 -9.30 16.59
N ILE A 124 8.40 -8.06 17.07
CA ILE A 124 8.66 -6.89 16.21
C ILE A 124 10.16 -6.67 16.01
N SER A 125 10.96 -7.22 16.91
CA SER A 125 12.38 -6.87 17.01
C SER A 125 13.21 -7.14 15.75
N LEU A 126 12.96 -8.24 15.05
CA LEU A 126 13.74 -8.64 13.89
C LEU A 126 13.55 -7.68 12.71
N ASP A 127 12.30 -7.49 12.27
CA ASP A 127 11.99 -6.57 11.16
C ASP A 127 12.32 -5.12 11.52
N MET A 128 12.09 -4.73 12.78
CA MET A 128 12.39 -3.37 13.23
C MET A 128 13.90 -3.11 13.32
N SER A 129 14.68 -4.10 13.77
CA SER A 129 16.14 -4.01 13.78
C SER A 129 16.71 -3.89 12.38
N GLU A 130 16.15 -4.63 11.41
CA GLU A 130 16.53 -4.49 10.00
C GLU A 130 16.20 -3.09 9.48
N GLU A 131 14.99 -2.59 9.71
CA GLU A 131 14.56 -1.25 9.31
C GLU A 131 15.47 -0.17 9.91
N ILE A 132 15.77 -0.22 11.21
CA ILE A 132 16.68 0.72 11.89
C ILE A 132 18.09 0.64 11.30
N SER A 133 18.57 -0.56 11.02
CA SER A 133 19.87 -0.77 10.38
C SER A 133 19.92 -0.09 9.00
N ILE A 134 18.87 -0.25 8.18
CA ILE A 134 18.75 0.41 6.88
C ILE A 134 18.66 1.93 7.05
N ILE A 135 17.87 2.46 7.99
CA ILE A 135 17.79 3.90 8.30
C ILE A 135 19.19 4.46 8.61
N ASN A 136 19.93 3.79 9.50
CA ASN A 136 21.27 4.21 9.91
C ASN A 136 22.28 4.09 8.76
N SER A 137 22.11 3.11 7.88
CA SER A 137 22.93 2.96 6.68
C SER A 137 22.87 4.20 5.76
N PHE A 138 21.70 4.82 5.65
CA PHE A 138 21.48 6.05 4.88
C PHE A 138 21.93 7.30 5.64
N TYR A 139 21.73 7.33 6.96
CA TYR A 139 22.05 8.49 7.79
C TYR A 139 23.57 8.71 7.97
N HIS A 140 24.33 7.67 8.31
CA HIS A 140 25.78 7.74 8.56
C HIS A 140 26.57 6.49 8.12
N GLY A 141 25.92 5.51 7.49
CA GLY A 141 26.55 4.24 7.16
C GLY A 141 26.91 4.08 5.68
N VAL A 142 26.85 2.84 5.19
CA VAL A 142 27.35 2.44 3.86
C VAL A 142 26.60 3.07 2.67
N ASN A 143 25.40 3.62 2.91
CA ASN A 143 24.59 4.32 1.91
C ASN A 143 24.58 5.85 2.13
N SER A 144 25.43 6.36 3.03
CA SER A 144 25.62 7.79 3.24
C SER A 144 26.59 8.39 2.19
N GLY A 145 26.61 9.72 2.07
CA GLY A 145 27.41 10.43 1.07
C GLY A 145 26.79 10.41 -0.33
N LEU A 146 27.64 10.41 -1.37
CA LEU A 146 27.19 10.37 -2.77
C LEU A 146 26.68 8.97 -3.11
N MET A 147 25.37 8.88 -3.36
CA MET A 147 24.68 7.62 -3.54
C MET A 147 24.81 7.10 -4.97
N ASN A 148 25.13 5.81 -5.11
CA ASN A 148 24.93 5.12 -6.38
C ASN A 148 23.45 4.71 -6.50
N ILE A 149 22.70 5.40 -7.37
CA ILE A 149 21.27 5.16 -7.61
C ILE A 149 21.00 3.70 -8.01
N PHE A 150 21.96 3.01 -8.64
CA PHE A 150 21.81 1.63 -9.07
C PHE A 150 22.12 0.60 -7.97
N LYS A 151 22.68 1.01 -6.83
CA LYS A 151 23.13 0.09 -5.77
C LYS A 151 22.87 0.63 -4.38
N ILE A 152 21.76 0.22 -3.77
CA ILE A 152 21.56 0.35 -2.33
C ILE A 152 22.17 -0.88 -1.65
N ARG A 153 23.09 -0.71 -0.70
CA ARG A 153 23.74 -1.83 0.01
C ARG A 153 22.95 -2.19 1.27
N HIS A 154 22.81 -3.48 1.55
CA HIS A 154 22.21 -3.92 2.79
C HIS A 154 23.24 -3.87 3.94
N PRO A 155 22.97 -3.20 5.06
CA PRO A 155 23.95 -3.04 6.14
C PRO A 155 24.30 -4.34 6.86
N SER A 156 23.36 -5.28 6.97
CA SER A 156 23.56 -6.55 7.70
C SER A 156 24.20 -7.66 6.86
N CYS A 157 24.54 -7.43 5.59
CA CYS A 157 25.16 -8.44 4.73
C CYS A 157 26.23 -7.84 3.82
N TYR A 158 27.41 -8.47 3.79
CA TYR A 158 28.52 -8.07 2.94
C TYR A 158 28.15 -8.18 1.45
N GLN A 159 28.31 -7.07 0.72
CA GLN A 159 28.02 -6.95 -0.72
C GLN A 159 26.57 -7.20 -1.16
N CYS A 160 25.65 -7.50 -0.24
CA CYS A 160 24.23 -7.62 -0.54
C CYS A 160 23.63 -6.29 -1.03
N VAL A 161 22.70 -6.38 -1.97
CA VAL A 161 21.90 -5.23 -2.43
C VAL A 161 20.57 -5.23 -1.68
N CYS A 162 20.23 -4.08 -1.10
CA CYS A 162 18.92 -3.85 -0.51
C CYS A 162 17.92 -3.59 -1.65
N ARG A 163 17.18 -4.64 -2.04
CA ARG A 163 16.23 -4.58 -3.18
C ARG A 163 14.85 -4.06 -2.80
N SER A 164 14.56 -4.03 -1.51
CA SER A 164 13.22 -3.76 -1.00
C SER A 164 13.30 -3.03 0.34
N ARG A 165 12.16 -2.59 0.89
CA ARG A 165 12.06 -1.92 2.21
C ARG A 165 12.78 -0.57 2.34
N TRP A 166 13.50 -0.14 1.32
CA TRP A 166 14.33 1.07 1.40
C TRP A 166 13.55 2.39 1.37
N ILE A 167 12.33 2.46 0.78
CA ILE A 167 11.58 3.72 0.68
C ILE A 167 11.20 4.25 2.07
N THR A 168 10.58 3.43 2.93
CA THR A 168 10.21 3.86 4.27
C THR A 168 11.45 4.18 5.11
N ALA A 169 12.48 3.34 5.03
CA ALA A 169 13.73 3.55 5.75
C ALA A 169 14.44 4.85 5.31
N LEU A 170 14.48 5.13 4.01
CA LEU A 170 15.05 6.35 3.46
C LEU A 170 14.24 7.58 3.90
N ASN A 171 12.90 7.53 3.87
CA ASN A 171 12.07 8.62 4.37
C ASN A 171 12.40 8.96 5.84
N SER A 172 12.57 7.94 6.69
CA SER A 172 13.02 8.18 8.08
C SER A 172 14.44 8.73 8.17
N ALA A 173 15.36 8.29 7.31
CA ALA A 173 16.70 8.86 7.25
C ALA A 173 16.69 10.34 6.84
N ILE A 174 15.82 10.75 5.90
CA ILE A 174 15.59 12.15 5.54
C ILE A 174 15.15 12.96 6.78
N LEU A 175 14.21 12.43 7.56
CA LEU A 175 13.76 13.10 8.79
C LEU A 175 14.88 13.17 9.85
N LYS A 176 15.70 12.13 10.01
CA LYS A 176 16.88 12.16 10.90
C LYS A 176 17.91 13.20 10.46
N LEU A 177 18.21 13.28 9.16
CA LEU A 177 19.04 14.34 8.58
C LEU A 177 18.43 15.75 8.79
N GLY A 178 17.10 15.84 8.90
CA GLY A 178 16.36 17.04 9.30
C GLY A 178 16.29 17.30 10.80
N TYR A 179 17.14 16.63 11.60
CA TYR A 179 17.22 16.74 13.06
C TYR A 179 16.00 16.16 13.81
N SER A 180 15.35 15.13 13.27
CA SER A 180 14.33 14.36 13.98
C SER A 180 14.98 13.30 14.88
N PRO A 181 14.54 13.14 16.15
CA PRO A 181 14.90 11.98 16.95
C PRO A 181 14.47 10.69 16.25
N GLU A 182 15.24 9.61 16.40
CA GLU A 182 14.98 8.34 15.72
C GLU A 182 13.55 7.83 15.96
N LYS A 183 13.10 7.83 17.22
CA LYS A 183 11.73 7.45 17.61
C LYS A 183 10.68 8.24 16.84
N VAL A 184 10.87 9.55 16.68
CA VAL A 184 9.93 10.44 15.98
C VAL A 184 9.97 10.19 14.47
N SER A 185 11.16 9.99 13.90
CA SER A 185 11.36 9.70 12.47
C SER A 185 10.69 8.41 12.01
N ILE A 186 10.44 7.48 12.93
CA ILE A 186 9.74 6.21 12.68
C ILE A 186 8.25 6.35 12.98
N THR A 187 7.91 6.89 14.15
CA THR A 187 6.53 6.93 14.68
C THR A 187 5.65 7.84 13.83
N VAL A 188 6.09 9.06 13.53
CA VAL A 188 5.23 10.06 12.87
C VAL A 188 4.83 9.66 11.44
N PRO A 189 5.75 9.23 10.55
CA PRO A 189 5.35 8.73 9.23
C PRO A 189 4.43 7.51 9.32
N SER A 190 4.67 6.62 10.29
CA SER A 190 3.82 5.44 10.52
C SER A 190 2.40 5.82 10.96
N MET A 191 2.26 6.85 11.79
CA MET A 191 0.95 7.39 12.16
C MET A 191 0.21 7.96 10.95
N ILE A 192 0.90 8.68 10.06
CA ILE A 192 0.32 9.20 8.82
C ILE A 192 -0.13 8.05 7.91
N MET A 193 0.70 7.03 7.75
CA MET A 193 0.36 5.82 6.97
C MET A 193 -0.91 5.15 7.52
N ILE A 194 -0.92 4.76 8.79
CA ILE A 194 -2.11 4.11 9.38
C ILE A 194 -3.34 5.01 9.37
N PHE A 195 -3.20 6.32 9.63
CA PHE A 195 -4.30 7.27 9.51
C PHE A 195 -4.89 7.28 8.09
N SER A 196 -4.04 7.40 7.06
CA SER A 196 -4.47 7.39 5.67
C SER A 196 -5.14 6.07 5.29
N PHE A 197 -4.56 4.93 5.68
CA PHE A 197 -5.18 3.62 5.46
C PHE A 197 -6.58 3.55 6.08
N CYS A 198 -6.70 3.83 7.38
CA CYS A 198 -7.99 3.77 8.08
C CYS A 198 -9.02 4.68 7.41
N PHE A 199 -8.63 5.90 7.05
CA PHE A 199 -9.54 6.86 6.44
C PHE A 199 -10.01 6.39 5.06
N ILE A 200 -9.10 5.90 4.22
CA ILE A 200 -9.42 5.38 2.88
C ILE A 200 -10.27 4.12 2.98
N PHE A 201 -9.94 3.20 3.89
CA PHE A 201 -10.68 1.96 4.10
C PHE A 201 -12.12 2.19 4.57
N LEU A 202 -12.33 3.14 5.49
CA LEU A 202 -13.67 3.52 5.94
C LEU A 202 -14.52 4.08 4.79
N ASN A 203 -13.92 4.93 3.95
CA ASN A 203 -14.59 5.45 2.77
C ASN A 203 -14.85 4.36 1.72
N LEU A 204 -13.89 3.46 1.48
CA LEU A 204 -14.06 2.29 0.62
C LEU A 204 -15.21 1.40 1.10
N SER A 205 -15.23 1.07 2.39
CA SER A 205 -16.30 0.27 2.99
C SER A 205 -17.66 0.96 2.86
N HIS A 206 -17.69 2.29 2.96
CA HIS A 206 -18.91 3.06 2.81
C HIS A 206 -19.48 3.00 1.39
N LEU A 207 -18.63 2.90 0.35
CA LEU A 207 -19.09 2.73 -1.03
C LEU A 207 -19.89 1.43 -1.23
N PHE A 208 -19.66 0.41 -0.38
CA PHE A 208 -20.34 -0.88 -0.48
C PHE A 208 -21.46 -1.08 0.54
N LEU A 209 -21.31 -0.52 1.74
CA LEU A 209 -22.24 -0.73 2.86
C LEU A 209 -23.27 0.39 2.98
N ASP A 210 -23.03 1.56 2.39
CA ASP A 210 -23.83 2.79 2.53
C ASP A 210 -24.15 3.21 3.98
N SER A 211 -23.45 2.62 4.97
CA SER A 211 -23.66 2.83 6.40
C SER A 211 -22.37 3.25 7.08
N VAL A 212 -22.39 4.38 7.78
CA VAL A 212 -21.23 4.87 8.57
C VAL A 212 -20.86 3.87 9.65
N PHE A 213 -21.86 3.32 10.34
CA PHE A 213 -21.66 2.31 11.38
C PHE A 213 -21.08 1.02 10.80
N GLY A 214 -21.62 0.55 9.67
CA GLY A 214 -21.10 -0.61 8.96
C GLY A 214 -19.63 -0.47 8.57
N SER A 215 -19.23 0.71 8.06
CA SER A 215 -17.82 1.01 7.76
C SER A 215 -16.93 0.99 8.99
N VAL A 216 -17.37 1.54 10.13
CA VAL A 216 -16.57 1.51 11.37
C VAL A 216 -16.40 0.08 11.87
N ILE A 217 -17.47 -0.73 11.81
CA ILE A 217 -17.39 -2.16 12.13
C ILE A 217 -16.45 -2.88 11.17
N SER A 218 -16.49 -2.61 9.86
CA SER A 218 -15.60 -3.29 8.92
C SER A 218 -14.13 -2.99 9.21
N LEU A 219 -13.79 -1.77 9.64
CA LEU A 219 -12.42 -1.43 10.05
C LEU A 219 -12.02 -2.16 11.34
N PHE A 220 -12.93 -2.21 12.31
CA PHE A 220 -12.70 -2.99 13.53
C PHE A 220 -12.49 -4.46 13.20
N LEU A 221 -13.37 -5.05 12.39
CA LEU A 221 -13.21 -6.41 11.90
C LEU A 221 -11.87 -6.57 11.21
N PHE A 222 -11.48 -5.72 10.27
CA PHE A 222 -10.18 -5.81 9.59
C PHE A 222 -8.98 -5.95 10.55
N PHE A 223 -8.96 -5.18 11.63
CA PHE A 223 -7.86 -5.20 12.60
C PHE A 223 -7.95 -6.34 13.62
N PHE A 224 -9.16 -6.78 13.97
CA PHE A 224 -9.39 -7.74 15.06
C PHE A 224 -9.90 -9.11 14.59
N THR A 225 -10.22 -9.29 13.32
CA THR A 225 -10.53 -10.60 12.74
C THR A 225 -9.22 -11.29 12.43
N GLY A 226 -8.91 -12.36 13.17
CA GLY A 226 -7.81 -13.22 12.81
C GLY A 226 -7.68 -14.48 13.65
N GLY A 227 -6.89 -15.36 13.07
CA GLY A 227 -6.71 -16.77 13.40
C GLY A 227 -7.70 -17.69 12.72
N TYR A 228 -7.21 -18.56 11.84
CA TYR A 228 -7.96 -19.76 11.43
C TYR A 228 -7.82 -20.88 12.47
N GLY A 229 -7.18 -20.65 13.61
CA GLY A 229 -6.99 -21.68 14.62
C GLY A 229 -8.32 -22.24 15.15
N PHE A 230 -9.43 -21.50 15.06
CA PHE A 230 -10.76 -22.05 15.35
C PHE A 230 -11.09 -23.30 14.51
N THR A 231 -10.55 -23.43 13.29
CA THR A 231 -10.71 -24.64 12.46
C THR A 231 -10.08 -25.87 13.12
N SER A 232 -9.01 -25.68 13.89
CA SER A 232 -8.33 -26.74 14.64
C SER A 232 -9.05 -27.13 15.94
N LEU A 233 -10.05 -26.35 16.38
CA LEU A 233 -10.84 -26.62 17.58
C LEU A 233 -11.64 -27.93 17.47
N LEU A 234 -11.86 -28.43 16.26
CA LEU A 234 -12.47 -29.73 15.99
C LEU A 234 -11.60 -30.90 16.46
N TYR A 235 -10.28 -30.75 16.53
CA TYR A 235 -9.38 -31.81 16.96
C TYR A 235 -9.33 -31.94 18.49
N LYS A 236 -9.57 -33.15 19.00
CA LYS A 236 -9.58 -33.45 20.45
C LYS A 236 -8.24 -33.17 21.13
N ASN A 237 -7.12 -33.40 20.44
CA ASN A 237 -5.78 -33.19 20.98
C ASN A 237 -5.46 -31.70 21.12
N VAL A 238 -5.97 -30.88 20.20
CA VAL A 238 -5.85 -29.43 20.21
C VAL A 238 -6.65 -28.85 21.38
N ARG A 239 -7.91 -29.27 21.57
CA ARG A 239 -8.73 -28.82 22.72
C ARG A 239 -8.12 -29.09 24.11
N LYS A 240 -7.23 -30.08 24.23
CA LYS A 240 -6.57 -30.43 25.48
C LYS A 240 -5.33 -29.58 25.78
N ASN A 241 -4.75 -28.92 24.77
CA ASN A 241 -3.55 -28.12 24.96
C ASN A 241 -3.91 -26.69 25.38
N LYS A 242 -3.71 -26.39 26.66
CA LYS A 242 -3.99 -25.07 27.27
C LYS A 242 -3.10 -23.94 26.76
N ASN A 243 -1.98 -24.27 26.11
CA ASN A 243 -1.00 -23.30 25.63
C ASN A 243 -1.20 -22.94 24.16
N LEU A 244 -2.29 -23.39 23.55
CA LEU A 244 -2.61 -23.06 22.17
C LEU A 244 -3.21 -21.67 22.06
N ASP A 245 -2.72 -20.96 21.06
CA ASP A 245 -3.33 -19.74 20.60
C ASP A 245 -4.05 -19.99 19.28
N PHE A 246 -5.38 -20.00 19.35
CA PHE A 246 -6.25 -20.15 18.18
C PHE A 246 -6.25 -18.93 17.26
N ILE A 247 -5.67 -17.81 17.71
CA ILE A 247 -5.55 -16.57 16.94
C ILE A 247 -4.28 -16.62 16.08
N TYR A 248 -3.20 -17.23 16.57
CA TYR A 248 -1.91 -17.25 15.87
C TYR A 248 -1.58 -18.58 15.20
N ASP A 249 -1.89 -19.71 15.84
CA ASP A 249 -1.45 -21.03 15.40
C ASP A 249 -2.60 -21.88 14.84
N ASN A 250 -2.32 -22.64 13.78
CA ASN A 250 -3.17 -23.76 13.33
C ASN A 250 -3.04 -24.99 14.25
N GLY A 251 -3.01 -24.81 15.57
CA GLY A 251 -3.20 -25.91 16.53
C GLY A 251 -1.96 -26.68 17.02
N PHE A 252 -0.72 -26.28 16.68
CA PHE A 252 0.48 -27.10 16.99
C PHE A 252 1.66 -26.39 17.69
N ARG A 253 1.57 -25.10 18.03
CA ARG A 253 2.68 -24.34 18.66
C ARG A 253 2.23 -23.54 19.89
N GLN A 254 3.21 -22.96 20.59
CA GLN A 254 3.00 -22.14 21.79
C GLN A 254 2.37 -20.79 21.44
N SER A 255 1.53 -20.29 22.35
CA SER A 255 0.84 -19.02 22.24
C SER A 255 1.75 -17.84 21.88
N ASN A 256 1.42 -17.14 20.79
CA ASN A 256 1.98 -15.83 20.51
C ASN A 256 0.94 -14.79 20.87
N TRP A 257 1.19 -13.96 21.89
CA TRP A 257 0.25 -12.95 22.40
C TRP A 257 -0.08 -11.81 21.42
N TYR A 258 0.20 -11.98 20.13
CA TYR A 258 0.13 -10.95 19.11
C TYR A 258 -0.60 -11.47 17.89
N HIS A 259 -1.62 -10.75 17.44
CA HIS A 259 -2.40 -11.13 16.26
C HIS A 259 -1.51 -11.19 15.00
N PRO A 260 -1.63 -12.21 14.12
CA PRO A 260 -0.80 -12.34 12.91
C PRO A 260 -0.85 -11.12 11.97
N ILE A 261 -2.03 -10.49 11.87
CA ILE A 261 -2.20 -9.28 11.05
C ILE A 261 -1.41 -8.11 11.66
N TYR A 262 -1.43 -7.96 12.99
CA TYR A 262 -0.64 -6.94 13.66
C TYR A 262 0.85 -7.23 13.56
N TYR A 263 1.27 -8.50 13.62
CA TYR A 263 2.64 -8.89 13.36
C TYR A 263 3.08 -8.35 12.00
N TYR A 264 2.32 -8.61 10.95
CA TYR A 264 2.68 -8.19 9.60
C TYR A 264 2.68 -6.67 9.38
N TYR A 265 1.68 -5.95 9.91
CA TYR A 265 1.56 -4.50 9.69
C TYR A 265 2.42 -3.68 10.64
N LEU A 266 2.60 -4.10 11.89
CA LEU A 266 3.32 -3.32 12.88
C LEU A 266 4.80 -3.68 12.96
N SER A 267 5.21 -4.91 12.55
CA SER A 267 6.63 -5.23 12.47
C SER A 267 7.33 -4.53 11.31
N SER A 268 6.62 -4.29 10.21
CA SER A 268 7.21 -3.83 8.95
C SER A 268 6.47 -2.60 8.40
N ARG A 269 7.11 -1.42 8.49
CA ARG A 269 6.59 -0.17 7.91
C ARG A 269 6.35 -0.23 6.40
N PRO A 270 7.20 -0.91 5.59
CA PRO A 270 6.88 -1.17 4.19
C PRO A 270 5.49 -1.80 3.99
N SER A 271 5.05 -2.69 4.90
CA SER A 271 3.71 -3.28 4.83
C SER A 271 2.61 -2.26 5.11
N GLN A 272 2.83 -1.31 6.02
CA GLN A 272 1.89 -0.19 6.27
C GLN A 272 1.76 0.69 5.02
N PHE A 273 2.89 1.04 4.40
CA PHE A 273 2.93 1.82 3.18
C PHE A 273 2.21 1.09 2.04
N SER A 274 2.49 -0.20 1.83
CA SER A 274 1.77 -1.05 0.87
C SER A 274 0.27 -1.04 1.12
N LEU A 275 -0.16 -1.23 2.37
CA LEU A 275 -1.58 -1.31 2.73
C LEU A 275 -2.33 -0.02 2.37
N CYS A 276 -1.70 1.14 2.60
CA CYS A 276 -2.24 2.43 2.18
C CYS A 276 -2.38 2.54 0.65
N ILE A 277 -1.35 2.12 -0.08
CA ILE A 277 -1.35 2.16 -1.54
C ILE A 277 -2.43 1.26 -2.13
N VAL A 278 -2.53 0.01 -1.65
CA VAL A 278 -3.49 -0.97 -2.14
C VAL A 278 -4.92 -0.54 -1.85
N SER A 279 -5.21 -0.07 -0.64
CA SER A 279 -6.53 0.49 -0.30
C SER A 279 -6.88 1.71 -1.14
N SER A 280 -5.90 2.57 -1.45
CA SER A 280 -6.08 3.69 -2.38
C SER A 280 -6.46 3.22 -3.78
N ILE A 281 -5.76 2.22 -4.33
CA ILE A 281 -6.06 1.66 -5.66
C ILE A 281 -7.47 1.08 -5.69
N PHE A 282 -7.85 0.29 -4.69
CA PHE A 282 -9.21 -0.27 -4.63
C PHE A 282 -10.28 0.80 -4.51
N TYR A 283 -10.07 1.84 -3.70
CA TYR A 283 -11.00 2.97 -3.61
C TYR A 283 -11.15 3.71 -4.93
N LEU A 284 -10.05 3.98 -5.64
CA LEU A 284 -10.11 4.65 -6.94
C LEU A 284 -10.85 3.80 -7.98
N LEU A 285 -10.61 2.49 -8.01
CA LEU A 285 -11.32 1.60 -8.94
C LEU A 285 -12.80 1.47 -8.56
N ALA A 286 -13.13 1.25 -7.29
CA ALA A 286 -14.50 1.13 -6.82
C ALA A 286 -15.32 2.41 -7.07
N SER A 287 -14.75 3.59 -6.83
CA SER A 287 -15.44 4.86 -7.08
C SER A 287 -15.74 5.10 -8.57
N THR A 288 -14.89 4.62 -9.49
CA THR A 288 -15.19 4.66 -10.93
C THR A 288 -16.35 3.75 -11.31
N HIS A 289 -16.41 2.56 -10.71
CA HIS A 289 -17.45 1.58 -10.97
C HIS A 289 -18.80 2.07 -10.43
N GLN A 290 -18.86 2.57 -9.19
CA GLN A 290 -20.11 3.09 -8.61
C GLN A 290 -20.68 4.29 -9.41
N SER A 291 -19.81 5.18 -9.89
CA SER A 291 -20.22 6.30 -10.76
C SER A 291 -20.90 5.82 -12.05
N TYR A 292 -20.47 4.67 -12.59
CA TYR A 292 -21.07 4.08 -13.79
C TYR A 292 -22.47 3.50 -13.51
N PHE A 293 -22.66 2.81 -12.38
CA PHE A 293 -23.95 2.20 -12.03
C PHE A 293 -25.04 3.24 -11.75
N HIS A 294 -24.74 4.29 -10.99
CA HIS A 294 -25.73 5.35 -10.73
C HIS A 294 -26.19 6.05 -12.01
N GLN A 295 -25.29 6.29 -12.97
CA GLN A 295 -25.65 6.91 -14.25
C GLN A 295 -26.59 6.05 -15.10
N LYS A 296 -26.49 4.71 -14.99
CA LYS A 296 -27.34 3.76 -15.70
C LYS A 296 -28.75 3.69 -15.10
N SER A 297 -28.84 3.62 -13.77
CA SER A 297 -30.14 3.60 -13.08
C SER A 297 -30.99 4.85 -13.38
N GLU A 298 -30.36 6.01 -13.58
CA GLU A 298 -31.07 7.26 -13.87
C GLU A 298 -31.46 7.39 -15.35
N SER A 299 -30.73 6.78 -16.29
CA SER A 299 -31.10 6.84 -17.72
C SER A 299 -32.36 6.05 -18.05
N ASP A 300 -32.59 4.94 -17.36
CA ASP A 300 -33.73 4.06 -17.65
C ASP A 300 -35.07 4.72 -17.29
N GLY A 301 -35.07 5.81 -16.51
CA GLY A 301 -36.26 6.58 -16.17
C GLY A 301 -36.61 7.75 -17.11
N LYS A 302 -35.70 8.22 -17.98
CA LYS A 302 -35.90 9.41 -18.85
C LYS A 302 -35.11 9.28 -20.17
N MET A 303 -35.60 8.40 -21.06
CA MET A 303 -34.81 7.83 -22.17
C MET A 303 -34.37 8.83 -23.27
N ASN A 304 -35.11 9.91 -23.57
CA ASN A 304 -34.85 10.66 -24.83
C ASN A 304 -34.14 12.02 -24.69
N GLU A 305 -34.26 12.73 -23.55
CA GLU A 305 -33.63 14.05 -23.40
C GLU A 305 -32.20 13.97 -22.81
N ILE A 306 -31.88 12.85 -22.16
CA ILE A 306 -30.63 12.62 -21.43
C ILE A 306 -29.49 12.20 -22.37
N ILE A 307 -29.78 11.54 -23.49
CA ILE A 307 -28.78 11.00 -24.43
C ILE A 307 -27.91 12.12 -25.03
N ASN A 308 -28.48 13.29 -25.33
CA ASN A 308 -27.73 14.42 -25.90
C ASN A 308 -26.92 15.21 -24.87
N ARG A 309 -27.32 15.26 -23.58
CA ARG A 309 -26.53 15.90 -22.51
C ARG A 309 -25.44 14.98 -21.94
N LYS A 310 -25.67 13.66 -21.85
CA LYS A 310 -24.69 12.68 -21.34
C LYS A 310 -23.49 12.46 -22.28
N SER A 311 -23.64 12.69 -23.59
CA SER A 311 -22.52 12.64 -24.56
C SER A 311 -21.44 13.69 -24.27
N LYS A 312 -21.82 14.86 -23.74
CA LYS A 312 -20.90 16.01 -23.56
C LYS A 312 -20.10 15.98 -22.25
N ASN A 313 -20.53 15.20 -21.25
CA ASN A 313 -19.84 15.01 -19.97
C ASN A 313 -19.23 13.61 -19.83
N ARG A 314 -18.65 13.09 -20.92
CA ARG A 314 -17.92 11.82 -20.88
C ARG A 314 -16.82 11.91 -19.83
N GLN A 315 -16.97 11.14 -18.76
CA GLN A 315 -16.08 11.16 -17.61
C GLN A 315 -14.70 10.64 -18.05
N ASN A 316 -13.80 11.55 -18.41
CA ASN A 316 -12.41 11.24 -18.72
C ASN A 316 -11.75 10.59 -17.49
N ASN A 317 -11.55 9.27 -17.53
CA ASN A 317 -10.95 8.47 -16.45
C ASN A 317 -9.42 8.41 -16.52
N ARG A 318 -8.82 8.97 -17.58
CA ARG A 318 -7.37 9.08 -17.77
C ARG A 318 -6.61 9.55 -16.52
N PRO A 319 -6.97 10.67 -15.85
CA PRO A 319 -6.25 11.11 -14.65
C PRO A 319 -6.26 10.09 -13.52
N LEU A 320 -7.37 9.39 -13.32
CA LEU A 320 -7.49 8.39 -12.28
C LEU A 320 -6.59 7.19 -12.56
N MET A 321 -6.55 6.73 -13.82
CA MET A 321 -5.65 5.66 -14.25
C MET A 321 -4.17 6.06 -14.14
N THR A 322 -3.85 7.34 -14.38
CA THR A 322 -2.49 7.88 -14.13
C THR A 322 -2.11 7.79 -12.66
N ILE A 323 -2.99 8.18 -11.72
CA ILE A 323 -2.71 8.06 -10.28
C ILE A 323 -2.59 6.59 -9.85
N ILE A 324 -3.44 5.71 -10.38
CA ILE A 324 -3.31 4.27 -10.11
C ILE A 324 -1.93 3.77 -10.58
N GLY A 325 -1.48 4.17 -11.76
CA GLY A 325 -0.12 3.87 -12.24
C GLY A 325 0.98 4.35 -11.29
N VAL A 326 0.88 5.60 -10.82
CA VAL A 326 1.79 6.16 -9.81
C VAL A 326 1.80 5.34 -8.52
N LEU A 327 0.62 5.03 -7.98
CA LEU A 327 0.46 4.22 -6.77
C LEU A 327 1.07 2.82 -6.94
N LEU A 328 0.81 2.16 -8.06
CA LEU A 328 1.40 0.86 -8.38
C LEU A 328 2.93 0.90 -8.42
N GLY A 329 3.50 1.96 -9.00
CA GLY A 329 4.95 2.08 -9.09
C GLY A 329 5.61 2.50 -7.79
N LEU A 330 4.83 2.93 -6.78
CA LEU A 330 5.29 3.14 -5.40
C LEU A 330 5.23 1.87 -4.55
N LEU A 331 4.53 0.81 -4.97
CA LEU A 331 4.46 -0.43 -4.18
C LEU A 331 5.87 -0.99 -3.94
N PRO A 332 6.25 -1.26 -2.68
CA PRO A 332 7.58 -1.76 -2.38
C PRO A 332 7.75 -3.17 -2.96
N GLY A 333 8.82 -3.37 -3.73
CA GLY A 333 9.10 -4.65 -4.39
C GLY A 333 9.30 -5.87 -3.46
N ASN A 334 9.28 -5.70 -2.12
CA ASN A 334 9.42 -6.81 -1.19
C ASN A 334 8.29 -7.83 -1.30
N GLN A 335 7.11 -7.37 -1.68
CA GLN A 335 5.92 -8.19 -1.77
C GLN A 335 5.66 -8.48 -3.25
N ILE A 336 6.56 -9.23 -3.90
CA ILE A 336 6.35 -9.69 -5.29
C ILE A 336 4.98 -10.37 -5.40
N GLN A 337 4.51 -11.06 -4.34
CA GLN A 337 3.17 -11.62 -4.32
C GLN A 337 2.07 -10.54 -4.37
N VAL A 338 2.18 -9.45 -3.61
CA VAL A 338 1.20 -8.34 -3.64
C VAL A 338 1.24 -7.63 -4.98
N PHE A 339 2.43 -7.36 -5.51
CA PHE A 339 2.59 -6.80 -6.85
C PHE A 339 1.95 -7.69 -7.92
N LEU A 340 2.24 -9.00 -7.90
CA LEU A 340 1.67 -9.97 -8.83
C LEU A 340 0.14 -10.10 -8.66
N ALA A 341 -0.36 -10.15 -7.43
CA ALA A 341 -1.79 -10.23 -7.14
C ALA A 341 -2.54 -9.01 -7.68
N ILE A 342 -1.97 -7.81 -7.49
CA ILE A 342 -2.55 -6.58 -8.02
C ILE A 342 -2.48 -6.54 -9.55
N LEU A 343 -1.37 -7.01 -10.15
CA LEU A 343 -1.27 -7.11 -11.61
C LEU A 343 -2.30 -8.07 -12.19
N VAL A 344 -2.50 -9.24 -11.56
CA VAL A 344 -3.55 -10.20 -11.94
C VAL A 344 -4.94 -9.59 -11.77
N TYR A 345 -5.19 -8.91 -10.65
CA TYR A 345 -6.45 -8.22 -10.42
C TYR A 345 -6.70 -7.14 -11.47
N LEU A 346 -5.71 -6.32 -11.80
CA LEU A 346 -5.81 -5.29 -12.83
C LEU A 346 -6.04 -5.89 -14.21
N LEU A 347 -5.43 -7.03 -14.53
CA LEU A 347 -5.68 -7.74 -15.78
C LEU A 347 -7.13 -8.22 -15.85
N ILE A 348 -7.65 -8.85 -14.79
CA ILE A 348 -9.05 -9.28 -14.71
C ILE A 348 -10.00 -8.08 -14.82
N PHE A 349 -9.72 -7.01 -14.06
CA PHE A 349 -10.47 -5.75 -14.12
C PHE A 349 -10.45 -5.16 -15.54
N SER A 350 -9.30 -5.19 -16.20
CA SER A 350 -9.14 -4.67 -17.57
C SER A 350 -9.97 -5.46 -18.57
N ILE A 351 -9.99 -6.80 -18.46
CA ILE A 351 -10.81 -7.67 -19.31
C ILE A 351 -12.29 -7.40 -19.08
N ASN A 352 -12.73 -7.31 -17.82
CA ASN A 352 -14.13 -7.09 -17.47
C ASN A 352 -14.64 -5.72 -17.95
N GLU A 353 -13.80 -4.69 -17.87
CA GLU A 353 -14.13 -3.32 -18.28
C GLU A 353 -13.91 -3.05 -19.78
N PHE A 354 -13.35 -4.00 -20.54
CA PHE A 354 -13.03 -3.77 -21.94
C PHE A 354 -14.30 -3.81 -22.82
N PRO A 355 -14.61 -2.73 -23.56
CA PRO A 355 -15.82 -2.68 -24.38
C PRO A 355 -15.60 -3.41 -25.73
N PHE A 356 -15.61 -4.74 -25.72
CA PHE A 356 -15.37 -5.58 -26.91
C PHE A 356 -16.30 -5.26 -28.09
N ARG A 357 -17.53 -4.79 -27.83
CA ARG A 357 -18.53 -4.51 -28.88
C ARG A 357 -18.44 -3.10 -29.49
N PHE A 358 -17.65 -2.18 -28.94
CA PHE A 358 -17.68 -0.76 -29.35
C PHE A 358 -16.28 -0.22 -29.70
N PRO A 359 -15.86 -0.25 -30.99
CA PRO A 359 -14.47 0.05 -31.38
C PRO A 359 -14.01 1.46 -30.99
N ARG A 360 -14.90 2.45 -31.00
CA ARG A 360 -14.56 3.81 -30.55
C ARG A 360 -14.23 3.88 -29.05
N LYS A 361 -14.93 3.10 -28.21
CA LYS A 361 -14.66 3.04 -26.76
C LYS A 361 -13.39 2.26 -26.45
N GLN A 362 -13.00 1.32 -27.32
CA GLN A 362 -11.75 0.55 -27.18
C GLN A 362 -10.54 1.47 -27.25
N LYS A 363 -10.48 2.40 -28.21
CA LYS A 363 -9.35 3.35 -28.32
C LYS A 363 -9.18 4.21 -27.06
N GLU A 364 -10.29 4.68 -26.47
CA GLU A 364 -10.24 5.46 -25.23
C GLU A 364 -9.70 4.63 -24.05
N LYS A 365 -10.18 3.39 -23.90
CA LYS A 365 -9.70 2.45 -22.88
C LYS A 365 -8.24 2.07 -23.07
N LEU A 366 -7.79 1.85 -24.31
CA LEU A 366 -6.37 1.60 -24.61
C LEU A 366 -5.49 2.78 -24.20
N ILE A 367 -5.94 4.03 -24.43
CA ILE A 367 -5.23 5.22 -23.96
C ILE A 367 -5.17 5.28 -22.42
N GLU A 368 -6.27 4.93 -21.74
CA GLU A 368 -6.30 4.84 -20.27
C GLU A 368 -5.27 3.84 -19.73
N PHE A 369 -5.22 2.63 -20.28
CA PHE A 369 -4.24 1.61 -19.90
C PHE A 369 -2.81 1.99 -20.27
N PHE A 370 -2.61 2.63 -21.42
CA PHE A 370 -1.31 3.15 -21.81
C PHE A 370 -0.80 4.19 -20.81
N LEU A 371 -1.64 5.14 -20.40
CA LEU A 371 -1.27 6.14 -19.39
C LEU A 371 -0.98 5.52 -18.02
N LEU A 372 -1.73 4.50 -17.62
CA LEU A 372 -1.43 3.71 -16.42
C LEU A 372 -0.04 3.07 -16.52
N GLY A 373 0.26 2.39 -17.64
CA GLY A 373 1.55 1.73 -17.87
C GLY A 373 2.73 2.70 -17.90
N VAL A 374 2.57 3.88 -18.51
CA VAL A 374 3.60 4.94 -18.52
C VAL A 374 3.84 5.48 -17.13
N ALA A 375 2.79 5.83 -16.39
CA ALA A 375 2.91 6.35 -15.03
C ALA A 375 3.54 5.32 -14.07
N PHE A 376 3.14 4.06 -14.20
CA PHE A 376 3.75 2.94 -13.48
C PHE A 376 5.24 2.80 -13.80
N SER A 377 5.61 2.78 -15.08
CA SER A 377 7.00 2.62 -15.50
C SER A 377 7.88 3.76 -14.99
N LEU A 378 7.41 5.01 -15.08
CA LEU A 378 8.15 6.18 -14.62
C LEU A 378 8.39 6.19 -13.11
N THR A 379 7.42 5.75 -12.31
CA THR A 379 7.54 5.73 -10.85
C THR A 379 8.30 4.50 -10.33
N SER A 380 8.15 3.35 -11.00
CA SER A 380 8.80 2.10 -10.62
C SER A 380 10.24 1.97 -11.11
N ILE A 381 10.68 2.77 -12.10
CA ILE A 381 12.00 2.60 -12.73
C ILE A 381 13.12 2.57 -11.70
N LEU A 382 13.12 3.48 -10.72
CA LEU A 382 14.15 3.55 -9.67
C LEU A 382 14.12 2.33 -8.74
N GLN A 383 12.94 1.75 -8.51
CA GLN A 383 12.82 0.49 -7.76
C GLN A 383 13.35 -0.68 -8.59
N PHE A 384 12.99 -0.77 -9.87
CA PHE A 384 13.41 -1.85 -10.77
C PHE A 384 14.90 -1.79 -11.12
N LEU A 385 15.53 -0.60 -11.10
CA LEU A 385 16.97 -0.46 -11.26
C LEU A 385 17.76 -1.31 -10.25
N GLN A 386 17.21 -1.56 -9.06
CA GLN A 386 17.83 -2.44 -8.06
C GLN A 386 17.76 -3.94 -8.42
N TYR A 387 16.87 -4.33 -9.33
CA TYR A 387 16.64 -5.72 -9.74
C TYR A 387 17.42 -6.14 -10.98
N PHE A 388 18.09 -5.21 -11.69
CA PHE A 388 18.87 -5.58 -12.86
C PHE A 388 19.92 -6.65 -12.47
N PRO A 389 19.89 -7.81 -13.15
CA PRO A 389 20.72 -8.95 -12.79
C PRO A 389 22.18 -8.55 -12.91
N ARG A 390 22.91 -8.73 -11.80
CA ARG A 390 24.36 -8.66 -11.78
C ARG A 390 24.86 -10.10 -11.87
N GLN A 391 26.03 -10.32 -12.47
CA GLN A 391 26.64 -11.64 -12.63
C GLN A 391 26.68 -12.46 -11.32
N THR A 392 26.70 -11.81 -10.15
CA THR A 392 26.66 -12.43 -8.81
C THR A 392 25.28 -12.92 -8.34
N ASN A 393 24.19 -12.61 -9.04
CA ASN A 393 22.81 -12.84 -8.59
C ASN A 393 22.07 -13.98 -9.32
N LEU A 394 22.70 -14.64 -10.31
CA LEU A 394 22.10 -15.73 -11.09
C LEU A 394 21.63 -16.90 -10.21
N ASN A 395 22.29 -17.13 -9.07
CA ASN A 395 21.96 -18.21 -8.13
C ASN A 395 20.88 -17.85 -7.08
N ILE A 396 20.38 -16.60 -7.03
CA ILE A 396 19.33 -16.21 -6.07
C ILE A 396 17.93 -16.53 -6.61
N LEU A 397 17.77 -16.54 -7.93
CA LEU A 397 16.62 -17.14 -8.60
C LEU A 397 16.86 -18.64 -8.86
N VAL A 398 17.40 -19.36 -7.88
CA VAL A 398 17.23 -20.82 -7.88
C VAL A 398 15.74 -21.05 -7.66
N LYS A 399 15.05 -21.23 -8.78
CA LYS A 399 13.67 -21.67 -8.86
C LYS A 399 13.64 -23.07 -8.23
N LYS A 400 13.62 -23.15 -6.90
CA LYS A 400 13.28 -24.39 -6.21
C LYS A 400 11.89 -24.71 -6.73
N THR A 401 11.81 -25.76 -7.54
CA THR A 401 10.55 -26.25 -8.07
C THR A 401 9.79 -26.80 -6.87
N ILE A 402 9.02 -25.92 -6.20
CA ILE A 402 8.09 -26.29 -5.13
C ILE A 402 7.19 -27.43 -5.64
N PHE A 403 6.84 -27.36 -6.92
CA PHE A 403 6.08 -28.38 -7.63
C PHE A 403 6.79 -29.71 -7.79
N LYS A 404 8.13 -29.79 -7.81
CA LYS A 404 8.83 -31.07 -7.98
C LYS A 404 8.51 -32.00 -6.81
N SER A 405 8.53 -31.48 -5.58
CA SER A 405 8.14 -32.25 -4.38
C SER A 405 6.66 -32.67 -4.36
N LEU A 406 5.79 -31.97 -5.08
CA LEU A 406 4.34 -32.26 -5.16
C LEU A 406 4.03 -33.23 -6.31
N ILE A 407 4.74 -33.09 -7.43
CA ILE A 407 4.71 -34.00 -8.59
C ILE A 407 5.31 -35.36 -8.19
N GLU A 408 6.42 -35.38 -7.47
CA GLU A 408 7.02 -36.60 -6.90
C GLU A 408 6.07 -37.28 -5.90
N LYS A 409 5.15 -36.52 -5.28
CA LYS A 409 4.05 -37.05 -4.44
C LYS A 409 2.79 -37.44 -5.22
N GLY A 410 2.83 -37.42 -6.56
CA GLY A 410 1.71 -37.81 -7.42
C GLY A 410 0.57 -36.78 -7.52
N SER A 411 0.78 -35.51 -7.15
CA SER A 411 -0.29 -34.51 -7.29
C SER A 411 -0.47 -34.11 -8.76
N PHE A 412 -1.66 -34.35 -9.32
CA PHE A 412 -1.99 -34.02 -10.72
C PHE A 412 -2.10 -32.50 -10.99
N PHE A 413 -2.35 -31.70 -9.94
CA PHE A 413 -2.40 -30.23 -10.02
C PHE A 413 -1.60 -29.62 -8.87
N PRO A 414 -0.25 -29.62 -8.94
CA PRO A 414 0.61 -29.23 -7.83
C PRO A 414 0.40 -27.76 -7.43
N MET A 415 0.09 -26.86 -8.37
CA MET A 415 -0.25 -25.46 -8.08
C MET A 415 -1.58 -25.33 -7.32
N LEU A 416 -2.63 -26.00 -7.79
CA LEU A 416 -3.93 -25.97 -7.13
C LEU A 416 -3.85 -26.64 -5.76
N THR A 417 -3.14 -27.77 -5.65
CA THR A 417 -2.91 -28.50 -4.40
C THR A 417 -2.11 -27.66 -3.42
N PHE A 418 -1.08 -26.95 -3.88
CA PHE A 418 -0.31 -26.01 -3.06
C PHE A 418 -1.18 -24.84 -2.58
N CYS A 419 -1.94 -24.21 -3.47
CA CYS A 419 -2.87 -23.15 -3.12
C CYS A 419 -3.94 -23.67 -2.14
N LEU A 420 -4.55 -24.83 -2.36
CA LEU A 420 -5.57 -25.41 -1.48
C LEU A 420 -4.99 -25.82 -0.12
N LYS A 421 -3.76 -26.37 -0.09
CA LYS A 421 -3.03 -26.71 1.14
C LYS A 421 -2.53 -25.49 1.92
N HIS A 422 -2.50 -24.31 1.32
CA HIS A 422 -2.02 -23.08 1.98
C HIS A 422 -3.11 -22.02 2.13
N LEU A 423 -4.25 -22.17 1.46
CA LEU A 423 -5.40 -21.29 1.61
C LEU A 423 -6.32 -21.74 2.75
N ASP A 424 -6.22 -22.98 3.26
CA ASP A 424 -6.96 -23.61 4.38
C ASP A 424 -8.50 -23.48 4.39
N SER A 425 -9.08 -22.63 3.54
CA SER A 425 -10.50 -22.27 3.47
C SER A 425 -11.33 -23.29 2.68
N PHE A 426 -10.68 -24.29 2.08
CA PHE A 426 -11.33 -25.35 1.30
C PHE A 426 -11.04 -26.76 1.84
N HIS A 427 -10.88 -26.90 3.17
CA HIS A 427 -10.68 -28.21 3.78
C HIS A 427 -11.86 -29.18 3.53
N CYS A 428 -13.10 -28.68 3.40
CA CYS A 428 -14.26 -29.49 3.00
C CYS A 428 -14.12 -30.06 1.57
N LEU A 429 -13.51 -29.31 0.65
CA LEU A 429 -13.26 -29.76 -0.72
C LEU A 429 -12.07 -30.72 -0.80
N HIS A 430 -11.06 -30.55 0.06
CA HIS A 430 -9.95 -31.49 0.20
C HIS A 430 -10.39 -32.84 0.79
N LEU A 431 -11.33 -32.83 1.75
CA LEU A 431 -11.95 -34.05 2.29
C LEU A 431 -12.81 -34.77 1.24
N LEU A 432 -13.52 -34.03 0.37
CA LEU A 432 -14.25 -34.63 -0.76
C LEU A 432 -13.31 -35.25 -1.80
N TYR A 433 -12.13 -34.66 -2.02
CA TYR A 433 -11.14 -35.14 -2.99
C TYR A 433 -10.38 -36.39 -2.51
N HIS A 434 -10.15 -36.53 -1.20
CA HIS A 434 -9.50 -37.70 -0.59
C HIS A 434 -10.47 -38.70 0.04
N GLY A 435 -11.76 -38.39 0.11
CA GLY A 435 -12.80 -39.30 0.61
C GLY A 435 -13.04 -40.54 -0.25
N GLN A 436 -12.44 -40.63 -1.44
CA GLN A 436 -12.47 -41.83 -2.28
C GLN A 436 -11.43 -42.90 -1.90
N SER A 437 -10.56 -42.67 -0.91
CA SER A 437 -9.60 -43.67 -0.42
C SER A 437 -9.82 -44.11 1.02
N LEU A 438 -11.03 -43.88 1.56
CA LEU A 438 -11.46 -44.31 2.90
C LEU A 438 -12.71 -45.19 2.87
N ILE A 439 -12.93 -45.89 1.75
CA ILE A 439 -13.79 -47.09 1.67
C ILE A 439 -12.88 -48.29 1.43
#